data_AF-A0A330L5D5-F1
#
_entry.id   AF-A0A330L5D5-F1
#
_cell.length_a   1.000
_cell.length_b   1.000
_cell.length_c   1.000
_cell.angle_alpha   90.00
_cell.angle_beta   90.00
_cell.angle_gamma   90.00
#
_symmetry.space_group_name_H-M   'P 1'
#
loop_
_entity.id
_entity.type
_entity.pdbx_description
1 polymer ?
#
loop_
_entity_poly.entity_id
_entity_poly.type
_entity_poly.pdbx_seq_one_letter_code
_entity_poly.pdbx_strand_id
1 'polypeptide(L)'
;MNTDSMKDLGPLASLVGVWEGDKGADVAPSDDRGTERNAFRERLSFEPIGSVENHEQKLQGLQYSRKAWRLGEAEPFHQEIGYWLWEAAAKQLLRCFVIPRGMAVLAGGPAEAAAKNFTISADVGSDTQGICSNVFLDREFKTVRYELAITVHGPDSFSYKENTQLKVTGQKELFHHTDANTVKRVG
;
A
#
# COMPACT_ATOMS: atom_id res chain seq x y z
N MET A 1 -15.48 -20.89 -5.94
CA MET A 1 -14.64 -20.21 -4.92
C MET A 1 -14.87 -20.96 -3.62
N ASN A 2 -13.83 -21.62 -3.11
CA ASN A 2 -13.94 -22.36 -1.86
C ASN A 2 -14.13 -21.32 -0.74
N THR A 3 -15.25 -21.40 -0.04
CA THR A 3 -15.66 -20.50 1.04
C THR A 3 -14.90 -20.82 2.33
N ASP A 4 -13.57 -20.96 2.27
CA ASP A 4 -12.70 -20.84 3.44
C ASP A 4 -12.80 -19.37 3.90
N SER A 5 -13.92 -19.20 4.60
CA SER A 5 -14.43 -18.17 5.45
C SER A 5 -13.73 -16.82 5.34
N MET A 6 -14.46 -15.82 4.83
CA MET A 6 -14.13 -14.39 5.01
C MET A 6 -13.77 -14.03 6.46
N LYS A 7 -14.17 -14.84 7.46
CA LYS A 7 -13.80 -14.64 8.87
C LYS A 7 -12.32 -14.90 9.14
N ASP A 8 -11.66 -15.71 8.32
CA ASP A 8 -10.27 -16.12 8.54
C ASP A 8 -9.30 -15.03 8.05
N LEU A 9 -9.74 -14.19 7.11
CA LEU A 9 -9.00 -13.03 6.59
C LEU A 9 -8.69 -11.97 7.68
N GLY A 10 -9.30 -12.06 8.87
CA GLY A 10 -9.09 -11.10 9.95
C GLY A 10 -9.33 -9.65 9.49
N PRO A 11 -8.37 -8.72 9.68
CA PRO A 11 -8.56 -7.32 9.28
C PRO A 11 -8.73 -7.15 7.76
N LEU A 12 -8.19 -8.08 6.95
CA LEU A 12 -8.26 -8.03 5.49
C LEU A 12 -9.67 -8.27 4.95
N ALA A 13 -10.57 -8.89 5.73
CA ALA A 13 -11.93 -9.17 5.31
C ALA A 13 -12.68 -7.91 4.82
N SER A 14 -12.40 -6.77 5.46
CA SER A 14 -13.00 -5.47 5.12
C SER A 14 -12.51 -4.87 3.80
N LEU A 15 -11.33 -5.28 3.33
CA LEU A 15 -10.69 -4.74 2.12
C LEU A 15 -11.08 -5.50 0.86
N VAL A 16 -11.54 -6.75 0.98
CA VAL A 16 -11.93 -7.60 -0.17
C VAL A 16 -12.87 -6.84 -1.08
N GLY A 17 -12.61 -6.84 -2.39
CA GLY A 17 -13.45 -6.23 -3.42
C GLY A 17 -12.72 -5.16 -4.24
N VAL A 18 -13.50 -4.42 -5.04
CA VAL A 18 -12.99 -3.35 -5.89
C VAL A 18 -13.43 -1.99 -5.35
N TRP A 19 -12.53 -1.02 -5.41
CA TRP A 19 -12.70 0.28 -4.77
C TRP A 19 -12.31 1.40 -5.70
N GLU A 20 -13.03 2.50 -5.62
CA GLU A 20 -12.71 3.75 -6.33
C GLU A 20 -12.80 4.95 -5.39
N GLY A 21 -11.94 5.93 -5.62
CA GLY A 21 -12.00 7.23 -4.95
C GLY A 21 -11.48 8.33 -5.88
N ASP A 22 -12.11 9.49 -5.84
CA ASP A 22 -11.86 10.62 -6.74
C ASP A 22 -11.41 11.89 -6.01
N LYS A 23 -11.13 11.79 -4.71
CA LYS A 23 -10.69 12.88 -3.83
C LYS A 23 -9.28 12.67 -3.30
N GLY A 24 -8.45 11.95 -4.06
CA GLY A 24 -7.07 11.69 -3.70
C GLY A 24 -6.25 12.97 -3.72
N ALA A 25 -5.35 13.12 -2.76
CA ALA A 25 -4.38 14.20 -2.70
C ALA A 25 -2.98 13.63 -2.54
N ASP A 26 -2.09 14.06 -3.42
CA ASP A 26 -0.68 13.66 -3.49
C ASP A 26 0.23 14.88 -3.32
N VAL A 27 1.36 14.68 -2.64
CA VAL A 27 2.49 15.60 -2.56
C VAL A 27 3.73 14.84 -3.02
N ALA A 28 4.34 15.25 -4.12
CA ALA A 28 5.45 14.53 -4.74
C ALA A 28 6.62 15.44 -5.13
N PRO A 29 7.82 14.89 -5.31
CA PRO A 29 8.89 15.62 -5.99
C PRO A 29 8.44 15.93 -7.43
N SER A 30 8.52 17.21 -7.81
CA SER A 30 8.30 17.63 -9.21
C SER A 30 9.49 17.28 -10.10
N ASP A 31 9.34 17.46 -11.42
CA ASP A 31 10.40 17.17 -12.40
C ASP A 31 11.71 17.92 -12.15
N ASP A 32 11.63 19.15 -11.61
CA ASP A 32 12.77 19.98 -11.20
C ASP A 32 13.24 19.72 -9.76
N ARG A 33 12.74 18.64 -9.12
CA ARG A 33 12.99 18.25 -7.73
C ARG A 33 12.48 19.25 -6.68
N GLY A 34 11.54 20.11 -7.06
CA GLY A 34 10.71 20.89 -6.14
C GLY A 34 9.58 20.05 -5.54
N THR A 35 8.43 20.69 -5.29
CA THR A 35 7.22 20.04 -4.78
C THR A 35 6.08 20.26 -5.75
N GLU A 36 5.42 19.18 -6.17
CA GLU A 36 4.13 19.23 -6.83
C GLU A 36 3.01 18.70 -5.93
N ARG A 37 1.79 19.12 -6.22
CA ARG A 37 0.58 18.68 -5.52
C ARG A 37 -0.45 18.28 -6.56
N ASN A 38 -0.89 17.03 -6.50
CA ASN A 38 -1.80 16.47 -7.47
C ASN A 38 -3.10 16.04 -6.79
N ALA A 39 -4.24 16.39 -7.41
CA ALA A 39 -5.49 15.71 -7.11
C ALA A 39 -5.61 14.49 -8.04
N PHE A 40 -6.06 13.37 -7.52
CA PHE A 40 -6.14 12.13 -8.28
C PHE A 40 -7.42 11.32 -8.02
N ARG A 41 -7.78 10.51 -9.01
CA ARG A 41 -8.70 9.39 -8.86
C ARG A 41 -7.92 8.09 -8.89
N GLU A 42 -8.44 7.05 -8.26
CA GLU A 42 -7.80 5.75 -8.25
C GLU A 42 -8.80 4.61 -8.26
N ARG A 43 -8.29 3.42 -8.60
CA ARG A 43 -8.99 2.16 -8.49
C ARG A 43 -8.09 1.13 -7.82
N LEU A 44 -8.62 0.45 -6.80
CA LEU A 44 -7.94 -0.63 -6.10
C LEU A 44 -8.74 -1.93 -6.25
N SER A 45 -8.06 -3.05 -6.30
CA SER A 45 -8.67 -4.39 -6.29
C SER A 45 -7.99 -5.26 -5.26
N PHE A 46 -8.79 -5.95 -4.46
CA PHE A 46 -8.35 -6.89 -3.43
C PHE A 46 -9.12 -8.20 -3.59
N GLU A 47 -8.47 -9.20 -4.17
CA GLU A 47 -9.08 -10.50 -4.49
C GLU A 47 -8.55 -11.59 -3.54
N PRO A 48 -9.42 -12.33 -2.82
CA PRO A 48 -8.97 -13.40 -1.95
C PRO A 48 -8.22 -14.49 -2.72
N ILE A 49 -7.03 -14.86 -2.25
CA ILE A 49 -6.24 -15.97 -2.80
C ILE A 49 -6.36 -17.26 -1.96
N GLY A 50 -7.12 -17.21 -0.87
CA GLY A 50 -7.23 -18.31 0.09
C GLY A 50 -6.07 -18.34 1.10
N SER A 51 -5.95 -19.46 1.81
CA SER A 51 -4.83 -19.67 2.72
C SER A 51 -3.55 -20.00 1.97
N VAL A 52 -2.44 -19.43 2.45
CA VAL A 52 -1.09 -19.79 2.03
C VAL A 52 -0.46 -20.51 3.22
N GLU A 53 -0.28 -21.81 3.09
CA GLU A 53 0.22 -22.69 4.16
C GLU A 53 1.57 -23.27 3.75
N ASN A 54 2.58 -23.09 4.58
CA ASN A 54 3.90 -23.69 4.40
C ASN A 54 4.57 -23.92 5.76
N HIS A 55 4.91 -25.17 6.06
CA HIS A 55 5.38 -25.59 7.40
C HIS A 55 4.43 -25.13 8.51
N GLU A 56 4.93 -24.53 9.61
CA GLU A 56 4.07 -24.02 10.68
C GLU A 56 3.35 -22.70 10.34
N GLN A 57 3.68 -22.08 9.20
CA GLN A 57 3.10 -20.79 8.83
C GLN A 57 1.77 -20.95 8.09
N LYS A 58 0.79 -20.16 8.54
CA LYS A 58 -0.52 -20.02 7.89
C LYS A 58 -0.87 -18.56 7.69
N LEU A 59 -0.93 -18.15 6.43
CA LEU A 59 -1.30 -16.80 6.01
C LEU A 59 -2.65 -16.83 5.32
N GLN A 60 -3.37 -15.74 5.44
CA GLN A 60 -4.59 -15.46 4.69
C GLN A 60 -4.30 -14.28 3.76
N GLY A 61 -4.59 -14.43 2.47
CA GLY A 61 -4.06 -13.52 1.46
C GLY A 61 -5.10 -12.85 0.57
N LEU A 62 -4.79 -11.62 0.15
CA LEU A 62 -5.45 -10.92 -0.95
C LEU A 62 -4.42 -10.60 -2.04
N GLN A 63 -4.71 -10.96 -3.28
CA GLN A 63 -4.05 -10.37 -4.44
C GLN A 63 -4.51 -8.92 -4.59
N TYR A 64 -3.55 -8.03 -4.82
CA TYR A 64 -3.75 -6.60 -4.77
C TYR A 64 -3.26 -5.91 -6.04
N SER A 65 -4.02 -4.91 -6.47
CA SER A 65 -3.56 -3.93 -7.47
C SER A 65 -4.15 -2.55 -7.21
N ARG A 66 -3.40 -1.52 -7.57
CA ARG A 66 -3.84 -0.12 -7.57
C ARG A 66 -3.36 0.58 -8.83
N LYS A 67 -4.21 1.46 -9.36
CA LYS A 67 -3.87 2.43 -10.40
C LYS A 67 -4.41 3.80 -10.01
N ALA A 68 -3.64 4.85 -10.27
CA ALA A 68 -4.05 6.22 -10.00
C ALA A 68 -3.83 7.12 -11.23
N TRP A 69 -4.76 8.04 -11.43
CA TRP A 69 -4.79 9.02 -12.53
C TRP A 69 -4.92 10.40 -11.93
N ARG A 70 -4.11 11.37 -12.41
CA ARG A 70 -4.38 12.78 -12.13
C ARG A 70 -5.78 13.10 -12.65
N LEU A 71 -6.52 13.97 -11.96
CA LEU A 71 -7.88 14.30 -12.39
C LEU A 71 -7.87 14.90 -13.80
N GLY A 72 -8.73 14.38 -14.68
CA GLY A 72 -8.80 14.79 -16.09
C GLY A 72 -7.87 14.00 -17.03
N GLU A 73 -6.90 13.25 -16.51
CA GLU A 73 -5.97 12.49 -17.33
C GLU A 73 -6.48 11.08 -17.66
N ALA A 74 -6.18 10.64 -18.90
CA ALA A 74 -6.53 9.32 -19.40
C ALA A 74 -5.53 8.25 -18.94
N GLU A 75 -4.24 8.59 -18.92
CA GLU A 75 -3.16 7.67 -18.57
C GLU A 75 -2.85 7.70 -17.06
N PRO A 76 -2.59 6.54 -16.43
CA PRO A 76 -2.24 6.50 -15.03
C PRO A 76 -0.82 7.04 -14.80
N PHE A 77 -0.63 7.81 -13.73
CA PHE A 77 0.72 8.23 -13.31
C PHE A 77 1.34 7.26 -12.30
N HIS A 78 0.51 6.43 -11.65
CA HIS A 78 0.95 5.42 -10.70
C HIS A 78 0.25 4.08 -10.92
N GLN A 79 0.99 3.00 -10.74
CA GLN A 79 0.48 1.65 -10.72
C GLN A 79 1.30 0.80 -9.74
N GLU A 80 0.63 -0.13 -9.07
CA GLU A 80 1.28 -1.14 -8.24
C GLU A 80 0.47 -2.43 -8.20
N ILE A 81 1.17 -3.53 -7.96
CA ILE A 81 0.59 -4.87 -7.83
C ILE A 81 1.31 -5.63 -6.71
N GLY A 82 0.64 -6.56 -6.06
CA GLY A 82 1.24 -7.37 -4.99
C GLY A 82 0.24 -8.16 -4.17
N TYR A 83 0.54 -8.35 -2.88
CA TYR A 83 -0.30 -9.07 -1.94
C TYR A 83 -0.46 -8.32 -0.62
N TRP A 84 -1.62 -8.53 0.01
CA TRP A 84 -1.82 -8.32 1.44
C TRP A 84 -1.92 -9.67 2.11
N LEU A 85 -1.26 -9.85 3.26
CA LEU A 85 -1.20 -11.11 3.97
C LEU A 85 -1.46 -10.87 5.46
N TRP A 86 -2.17 -11.80 6.08
CA TRP A 86 -2.51 -11.77 7.49
C TRP A 86 -2.13 -13.10 8.17
N GLU A 87 -1.34 -13.01 9.24
CA GLU A 87 -0.97 -14.14 10.09
C GLU A 87 -1.66 -14.02 11.45
N ALA A 88 -2.67 -14.86 11.69
CA ALA A 88 -3.47 -14.78 12.92
C ALA A 88 -2.65 -15.12 14.18
N ALA A 89 -1.76 -16.11 14.10
CA ALA A 89 -0.96 -16.57 15.24
C ALA A 89 0.06 -15.51 15.69
N ALA A 90 0.70 -14.83 14.73
CA ALA A 90 1.66 -13.76 14.99
C ALA A 90 1.02 -12.38 15.16
N LYS A 91 -0.29 -12.28 14.92
CA LYS A 91 -1.03 -11.02 14.82
C LYS A 91 -0.39 -10.02 13.86
N GLN A 92 0.11 -10.51 12.72
CA GLN A 92 0.94 -9.75 11.81
C GLN A 92 0.26 -9.50 10.47
N LEU A 93 0.18 -8.22 10.09
CA LEU A 93 -0.27 -7.78 8.78
C LEU A 93 0.95 -7.47 7.91
N LEU A 94 0.90 -7.90 6.65
CA LEU A 94 1.95 -7.64 5.66
C LEU A 94 1.32 -7.10 4.37
N ARG A 95 2.03 -6.18 3.72
CA ARG A 95 1.76 -5.75 2.34
C ARG A 95 3.07 -5.83 1.57
N CYS A 96 3.11 -6.65 0.53
CA CYS A 96 4.22 -6.69 -0.41
C CYS A 96 3.75 -6.22 -1.77
N PHE A 97 4.49 -5.33 -2.42
CA PHE A 97 4.13 -4.83 -3.74
C PHE A 97 5.32 -4.34 -4.53
N VAL A 98 5.12 -4.26 -5.84
CA VAL A 98 6.06 -3.67 -6.79
C VAL A 98 5.40 -2.54 -7.56
N ILE A 99 6.21 -1.54 -7.93
CA ILE A 99 5.82 -0.47 -8.85
C ILE A 99 6.59 -0.62 -10.16
N PRO A 100 6.06 -0.17 -11.32
CA PRO A 100 6.71 -0.26 -12.63
C PRO A 100 7.89 0.72 -12.77
N ARG A 101 8.48 1.14 -11.65
CA ARG A 101 9.76 1.85 -11.57
C ARG A 101 10.88 0.94 -11.06
N GLY A 102 10.66 -0.37 -10.94
CA GLY A 102 11.67 -1.29 -10.43
C GLY A 102 11.96 -1.07 -8.94
N MET A 103 10.92 -0.92 -8.14
CA MET A 103 11.00 -0.87 -6.68
C MET A 103 10.03 -1.89 -6.09
N ALA A 104 10.47 -2.57 -5.03
CA ALA A 104 9.72 -3.53 -4.25
C ALA A 104 9.69 -3.09 -2.78
N VAL A 105 8.55 -3.29 -2.13
CA VAL A 105 8.33 -2.98 -0.72
C VAL A 105 7.72 -4.19 -0.04
N LEU A 106 8.23 -4.56 1.14
CA LEU A 106 7.58 -5.44 2.10
C LEU A 106 7.38 -4.66 3.40
N ALA A 107 6.15 -4.18 3.61
CA ALA A 107 5.77 -3.48 4.81
C ALA A 107 4.99 -4.39 5.74
N GLY A 108 5.18 -4.23 7.04
CA GLY A 108 4.44 -5.00 8.04
C GLY A 108 4.11 -4.19 9.29
N GLY A 109 3.21 -4.76 10.10
CA GLY A 109 2.79 -4.15 11.35
C GLY A 109 1.76 -5.01 12.09
N PRO A 110 1.62 -4.83 13.41
CA PRO A 110 0.67 -5.58 14.19
C PRO A 110 -0.77 -5.16 13.86
N ALA A 111 -1.68 -6.12 13.87
CA ALA A 111 -3.11 -5.85 13.82
C ALA A 111 -3.86 -6.84 14.70
N GLU A 112 -5.08 -6.52 15.12
CA GLU A 112 -5.98 -7.50 15.71
C GLU A 112 -6.91 -8.05 14.63
N ALA A 113 -7.45 -9.25 14.81
CA ALA A 113 -8.35 -9.87 13.83
C ALA A 113 -9.57 -9.00 13.48
N ALA A 114 -10.03 -8.17 14.41
CA ALA A 114 -11.16 -7.24 14.23
C ALA A 114 -10.72 -5.77 14.07
N ALA A 115 -9.44 -5.50 13.81
CA ALA A 115 -8.92 -4.14 13.71
C ALA A 115 -9.57 -3.38 12.55
N LYS A 116 -10.05 -2.17 12.85
CA LYS A 116 -10.53 -1.21 11.84
C LYS A 116 -9.50 -0.12 11.54
N ASN A 117 -8.45 -0.05 12.34
CA ASN A 117 -7.33 0.87 12.16
C ASN A 117 -6.05 0.05 12.29
N PHE A 118 -5.17 0.15 11.30
CA PHE A 118 -3.89 -0.52 11.34
C PHE A 118 -2.87 0.30 10.55
N THR A 119 -1.62 0.17 10.97
CA THR A 119 -0.48 0.85 10.36
C THR A 119 0.57 -0.20 10.05
N ILE A 120 1.17 -0.09 8.87
CA ILE A 120 2.31 -0.90 8.45
C ILE A 120 3.44 0.01 8.01
N SER A 121 4.68 -0.48 8.14
CA SER A 121 5.85 0.25 7.67
C SER A 121 6.93 -0.67 7.11
N ALA A 122 7.83 -0.10 6.33
CA ALA A 122 9.07 -0.73 5.88
C ALA A 122 10.23 0.28 5.96
N ASP A 123 11.44 -0.22 6.21
CA ASP A 123 12.65 0.58 6.26
C ASP A 123 13.69 0.03 5.29
N VAL A 124 14.42 0.92 4.61
CA VAL A 124 15.50 0.48 3.72
C VAL A 124 16.59 -0.24 4.52
N GLY A 125 17.09 -1.36 3.98
CA GLY A 125 18.13 -2.16 4.63
C GLY A 125 17.65 -3.09 5.74
N SER A 126 16.34 -3.16 6.01
CA SER A 126 15.78 -4.17 6.91
C SER A 126 15.85 -5.57 6.29
N ASP A 127 16.27 -6.56 7.09
CA ASP A 127 16.33 -7.98 6.69
C ASP A 127 14.95 -8.65 6.62
N THR A 128 13.91 -8.01 7.14
CA THR A 128 12.54 -8.58 7.22
C THR A 128 11.51 -7.73 6.50
N GLN A 129 11.37 -6.46 6.88
CA GLN A 129 10.39 -5.51 6.33
C GLN A 129 11.11 -4.39 5.58
N GLY A 130 11.52 -4.71 4.35
CA GLY A 130 12.50 -3.96 3.58
C GLY A 130 11.96 -3.25 2.33
N ILE A 131 12.80 -2.38 1.79
CA ILE A 131 12.58 -1.64 0.55
C ILE A 131 13.78 -1.87 -0.37
N CYS A 132 13.52 -2.28 -1.60
CA CYS A 132 14.53 -2.47 -2.64
C CYS A 132 14.18 -1.60 -3.85
N SER A 133 15.16 -0.85 -4.37
CA SER A 133 14.98 0.08 -5.48
C SER A 133 16.00 -0.17 -6.57
N ASN A 134 15.67 0.23 -7.81
CA ASN A 134 16.65 0.28 -8.89
C ASN A 134 17.79 1.28 -8.59
N VAL A 135 18.89 1.18 -9.33
CA VAL A 135 20.12 1.98 -9.13
C VAL A 135 19.88 3.49 -9.21
N PHE A 136 19.05 3.95 -10.14
CA PHE A 136 18.74 5.37 -10.27
C PHE A 136 17.95 5.89 -9.07
N LEU A 137 16.95 5.13 -8.62
CA LEU A 137 16.15 5.48 -7.46
C LEU A 137 16.99 5.50 -6.18
N ASP A 138 17.82 4.48 -5.95
CA ASP A 138 18.70 4.44 -4.78
C ASP A 138 19.68 5.62 -4.73
N ARG A 139 20.10 6.11 -5.90
CA ARG A 139 21.00 7.27 -5.99
C ARG A 139 20.29 8.61 -5.88
N GLU A 140 19.15 8.79 -6.56
CA GLU A 140 18.55 10.11 -6.79
C GLU A 140 17.35 10.44 -5.90
N PHE A 141 16.56 9.41 -5.55
CA PHE A 141 15.29 9.52 -4.84
C PHE A 141 15.15 8.32 -3.89
N LYS A 142 16.13 8.14 -2.99
CA LYS A 142 16.23 6.94 -2.18
C LYS A 142 15.06 6.87 -1.21
N THR A 143 14.17 5.91 -1.38
CA THR A 143 13.13 5.63 -0.39
C THR A 143 13.79 5.05 0.85
N VAL A 144 13.73 5.78 1.95
CA VAL A 144 14.33 5.35 3.23
C VAL A 144 13.33 4.71 4.15
N ARG A 145 12.06 5.11 4.05
CA ARG A 145 10.96 4.59 4.86
C ARG A 145 9.64 4.67 4.11
N TYR A 146 8.79 3.70 4.33
CA TYR A 146 7.42 3.65 3.85
C TYR A 146 6.49 3.47 5.05
N GLU A 147 5.41 4.25 5.13
CA GLU A 147 4.38 4.11 6.15
C GLU A 147 3.01 4.21 5.51
N LEU A 148 2.08 3.38 5.99
CA LEU A 148 0.69 3.41 5.57
C LEU A 148 -0.20 3.18 6.78
N ALA A 149 -1.15 4.08 6.99
CA ALA A 149 -2.25 3.90 7.92
C ALA A 149 -3.55 3.73 7.14
N ILE A 150 -4.36 2.73 7.52
CA ILE A 150 -5.71 2.52 6.99
C ILE A 150 -6.73 2.66 8.11
N THR A 151 -7.86 3.31 7.80
CA THR A 151 -9.05 3.39 8.64
C THR A 151 -10.26 2.88 7.88
N VAL A 152 -10.87 1.82 8.37
CA VAL A 152 -12.09 1.20 7.83
C VAL A 152 -13.31 1.85 8.49
N HIS A 153 -14.14 2.50 7.67
CA HIS A 153 -15.35 3.19 8.14
C HIS A 153 -16.57 2.28 8.19
N GLY A 154 -16.58 1.22 7.39
CA GLY A 154 -17.67 0.28 7.26
C GLY A 154 -17.42 -0.74 6.15
N PRO A 155 -18.44 -1.50 5.74
CA PRO A 155 -18.29 -2.52 4.69
C PRO A 155 -17.92 -1.91 3.33
N ASP A 156 -18.31 -0.66 3.06
CA ASP A 156 -18.21 -0.06 1.73
C ASP A 156 -17.38 1.22 1.68
N SER A 157 -16.56 1.49 2.71
CA SER A 157 -15.58 2.57 2.66
C SER A 157 -14.41 2.39 3.62
N PHE A 158 -13.22 2.78 3.15
CA PHE A 158 -12.04 3.00 3.97
C PHE A 158 -11.27 4.23 3.48
N SER A 159 -10.46 4.81 4.38
CA SER A 159 -9.47 5.83 4.04
C SER A 159 -8.07 5.29 4.30
N TYR A 160 -7.09 5.87 3.61
CA TYR A 160 -5.69 5.64 3.93
C TYR A 160 -4.91 6.95 3.94
N LYS A 161 -3.76 6.91 4.62
CA LYS A 161 -2.70 7.91 4.55
C LYS A 161 -1.38 7.18 4.38
N GLU A 162 -0.65 7.53 3.33
CA GLU A 162 0.64 6.97 2.98
C GLU A 162 1.71 8.07 3.11
N ASN A 163 2.88 7.70 3.60
CA ASN A 163 4.04 8.57 3.71
C ASN A 163 5.28 7.78 3.28
N THR A 164 5.71 8.05 2.05
CA THR A 164 6.95 7.54 1.49
C THR A 164 8.03 8.59 1.70
N GLN A 165 9.03 8.29 2.53
CA GLN A 165 10.08 9.22 2.89
C GLN A 165 11.27 9.03 1.95
N LEU A 166 11.65 10.10 1.25
CA LEU A 166 12.68 10.07 0.22
C LEU A 166 13.88 10.92 0.64
N LYS A 167 15.08 10.37 0.49
CA LYS A 167 16.30 11.17 0.42
C LYS A 167 16.52 11.59 -1.03
N VAL A 168 16.17 12.83 -1.32
CA VAL A 168 16.31 13.42 -2.67
C VAL A 168 17.70 14.05 -2.80
N THR A 169 18.42 13.70 -3.86
CA THR A 169 19.76 14.28 -4.12
C THR A 169 19.68 15.79 -4.23
N GLY A 170 20.57 16.48 -3.50
CA GLY A 170 20.61 17.94 -3.43
C GLY A 170 19.74 18.55 -2.32
N GLN A 171 18.89 17.78 -1.66
CA GLN A 171 18.09 18.23 -0.51
C GLN A 171 18.72 17.78 0.81
N LYS A 172 18.67 18.64 1.84
CA LYS A 172 19.18 18.32 3.19
C LYS A 172 18.20 17.47 3.98
N GLU A 173 16.93 17.88 3.96
CA GLU A 173 15.86 17.22 4.68
C GLU A 173 15.28 16.07 3.86
N LEU A 174 14.63 15.12 4.54
CA LEU A 174 13.83 14.10 3.87
C LEU A 174 12.61 14.76 3.22
N PHE A 175 12.33 14.35 1.99
CA PHE A 175 11.10 14.69 1.31
C PHE A 175 10.01 13.71 1.74
N HIS A 176 8.87 14.24 2.19
CA HIS A 176 7.69 13.45 2.52
C HIS A 176 6.76 13.37 1.32
N HIS A 177 6.84 12.27 0.58
CA HIS A 177 5.89 11.95 -0.49
C HIS A 177 4.64 11.35 0.13
N THR A 178 3.56 12.12 0.18
CA THR A 178 2.36 11.74 0.92
C THR A 178 1.15 11.61 0.02
N ASP A 179 0.43 10.50 0.17
CA ASP A 179 -0.85 10.25 -0.49
C ASP A 179 -1.94 10.04 0.54
N ALA A 180 -3.13 10.56 0.27
CA ALA A 180 -4.32 10.21 1.05
C ALA A 180 -5.56 10.18 0.17
N ASN A 181 -6.44 9.23 0.43
CA ASN A 181 -7.76 9.17 -0.20
C ASN A 181 -8.78 8.47 0.69
N THR A 182 -10.05 8.64 0.33
CA THR A 182 -11.16 7.83 0.84
C THR A 182 -11.82 7.16 -0.34
N VAL A 183 -11.90 5.83 -0.29
CA VAL A 183 -12.44 5.03 -1.37
C VAL A 183 -13.76 4.41 -0.98
N LYS A 184 -14.57 4.11 -1.99
CA LYS A 184 -15.84 3.43 -1.87
C LYS A 184 -15.83 2.15 -2.70
N ARG A 185 -16.52 1.14 -2.20
CA ARG A 185 -16.70 -0.12 -2.93
C ARG A 185 -17.47 0.12 -4.22
N VAL A 186 -17.07 -0.54 -5.30
CA VAL A 186 -17.78 -0.55 -6.58
C VAL A 186 -18.06 -1.99 -6.99
N GLY A 187 -19.27 -2.23 -7.53
CA GLY A 187 -19.78 -3.56 -7.85
C GLY A 187 -20.87 -3.97 -6.88
#